data_AF-A0A1I7VI24-F1
#
_entry.id   AF-A0A1I7VI24-F1
#
_cell.length_a   1.000
_cell.length_b   1.000
_cell.length_c   1.000
_cell.angle_alpha   90.00
_cell.angle_beta   90.00
_cell.angle_gamma   90.00
#
_symmetry.space_group_name_H-M   'P 1'
#
loop_
_entity.id
_entity.type
_entity.pdbx_description
1 polymer ?
#
loop_
_entity_poly.entity_id
_entity_poly.type
_entity_poly.pdbx_seq_one_letter_code
_entity_poly.pdbx_strand_id
1 'polypeptide(L)' 'MSSSSSSSLSSSSSSSLSSENDVTVSDNKTNNSKSPAKSCKVCGDRAIGYNFSVITCESCKAFFRRNANRQQAC' A
#
# COMPACT_ATOMS: atom_id res chain seq x y z
N MET A 1 -0.93 31.25 -33.67
CA MET A 1 -1.17 29.81 -33.39
C MET A 1 0.17 29.15 -33.13
N SER A 2 0.59 29.10 -31.87
CA SER A 2 1.76 28.42 -31.26
C SER A 2 1.76 28.97 -29.82
N SER A 3 1.63 28.19 -28.74
CA SER A 3 2.55 27.13 -28.36
C SER A 3 1.81 26.07 -27.54
N SER A 4 1.92 24.81 -27.95
CA SER A 4 1.52 23.66 -27.16
C SER A 4 2.55 23.42 -26.06
N SER A 5 2.21 23.74 -24.81
CA SER A 5 3.00 23.29 -23.65
C SER A 5 2.44 21.96 -23.16
N SER A 6 2.77 20.88 -23.87
CA SER A 6 2.56 19.51 -23.39
C SER A 6 3.63 19.22 -22.35
N SER A 7 3.37 19.50 -21.07
CA SER A 7 4.26 19.03 -20.00
C SER A 7 4.12 17.52 -19.87
N SER A 8 5.13 16.83 -20.40
CA SER A 8 5.29 15.38 -20.46
C SER A 8 5.07 14.74 -19.09
N LEU A 9 4.10 13.82 -19.04
CA LEU A 9 3.92 12.87 -17.95
C LEU A 9 5.14 11.94 -17.94
N SER A 10 6.19 12.28 -17.19
CA SER A 10 7.29 11.36 -16.94
C SER A 10 6.86 10.32 -15.92
N SER A 11 6.09 9.35 -16.40
CA SER A 11 5.90 8.06 -15.75
C SER A 11 7.09 7.18 -16.11
N SER A 12 8.12 7.12 -15.26
CA SER A 12 9.10 6.02 -15.28
C SER A 12 9.99 6.02 -14.04
N SER A 13 9.61 5.24 -13.04
CA SER A 13 10.52 4.46 -12.20
C SER A 13 9.70 3.35 -11.55
N SER A 14 9.28 2.39 -12.36
CA SER A 14 8.78 1.10 -11.88
C SER A 14 9.98 0.28 -11.42
N SER A 15 10.57 0.64 -10.28
CA SER A 15 11.44 -0.29 -9.57
C SER A 15 10.54 -1.32 -8.91
N SER A 16 10.30 -2.41 -9.63
CA SER A 16 9.63 -3.62 -9.15
C SER A 16 10.48 -4.23 -8.04
N LEU A 17 10.30 -3.74 -6.82
CA LEU A 17 10.63 -4.48 -5.60
C LEU A 17 9.32 -5.09 -5.11
N SER A 18 8.88 -6.14 -5.81
CA SER A 18 7.88 -7.07 -5.30
C SER A 18 8.56 -7.90 -4.23
N SER A 19 8.57 -7.38 -3.00
CA SER A 19 8.61 -8.26 -1.83
C SER A 19 7.19 -8.80 -1.66
N GLU A 20 6.90 -9.86 -2.43
CA GLU A 20 5.77 -10.76 -2.23
C GLU A 20 6.03 -11.54 -0.92
N ASN A 21 5.97 -10.84 0.21
CA ASN A 21 5.73 -11.49 1.48
C ASN A 21 4.24 -11.33 1.74
N ASP A 22 3.44 -12.10 1.00
CA ASP A 22 2.12 -12.48 1.48
C ASP A 22 2.37 -13.36 2.70
N VAL A 23 2.57 -12.70 3.85
CA VAL A 23 2.48 -13.36 5.13
C VAL A 23 1.02 -13.70 5.27
N THR A 24 0.65 -14.86 4.72
CA THR A 24 -0.46 -15.64 5.23
C THR A 24 -0.19 -15.76 6.72
N VAL A 25 -0.83 -14.90 7.50
CA VAL A 25 -0.86 -15.04 8.95
C VAL A 25 -1.70 -16.29 9.16
N SER A 26 -1.03 -17.44 9.12
CA SER A 26 -1.46 -18.70 9.69
C SER A 26 -1.62 -18.46 11.19
N ASP A 27 -2.75 -17.84 11.54
CA ASP A 27 -3.32 -17.99 12.86
C ASP A 27 -3.75 -19.45 12.91
N ASN A 28 -2.91 -20.28 13.52
CA ASN A 28 -3.23 -21.66 13.86
C ASN A 28 -4.45 -21.65 14.79
N LYS A 29 -5.65 -21.55 14.22
CA LYS A 29 -6.89 -21.81 14.92
C LYS A 29 -7.72 -22.79 14.12
N THR A 30 -7.56 -24.04 14.51
CA THR A 30 -8.44 -25.15 14.20
C THR A 30 -9.91 -24.75 14.38
N ASN A 31 -10.74 -25.24 13.45
CA ASN A 31 -12.20 -25.36 13.51
C ASN A 31 -13.05 -24.09 13.23
N ASN A 32 -13.52 -24.00 11.98
CA ASN A 32 -14.85 -23.49 11.60
C ASN A 32 -15.38 -22.27 12.38
N SER A 33 -14.87 -21.06 12.09
CA SER A 33 -15.60 -19.81 12.37
C SER A 33 -14.92 -18.63 11.68
N LYS A 34 -15.74 -17.77 11.07
CA LYS A 34 -15.42 -16.45 10.51
C LYS A 34 -14.36 -15.72 11.37
N SER A 35 -13.08 -15.79 11.02
CA SER A 35 -12.08 -14.94 11.67
C SER A 35 -12.49 -13.48 11.40
N PRO A 36 -12.59 -12.61 12.43
CA PRO A 36 -12.99 -11.23 12.20
C PRO A 36 -11.96 -10.62 11.26
N ALA A 37 -12.42 -10.18 10.09
CA ALA A 37 -11.57 -9.53 9.11
C ALA A 37 -10.88 -8.35 9.81
N LYS A 38 -9.55 -8.37 9.86
CA LYS A 38 -8.76 -7.28 10.43
C LYS A 38 -9.02 -6.01 9.61
N SER A 39 -9.22 -4.87 10.27
CA SER A 39 -9.45 -3.58 9.62
C SER A 39 -8.18 -2.73 9.64
N CYS A 40 -7.97 -1.97 8.56
CA CYS A 40 -6.85 -1.07 8.38
C CYS A 40 -6.90 0.02 9.45
N LYS A 41 -5.83 0.19 10.23
CA LYS A 41 -5.76 1.22 11.28
C LYS A 41 -5.65 2.65 10.74
N VAL A 42 -5.47 2.81 9.43
CA VAL A 42 -5.30 4.11 8.77
C VAL A 42 -6.62 4.60 8.18
N CYS A 43 -7.35 3.74 7.45
CA CYS A 43 -8.58 4.12 6.75
C CYS A 43 -9.82 3.27 7.08
N GLY A 44 -9.68 2.19 7.84
CA GLY A 44 -10.79 1.30 8.22
C GLY A 44 -11.16 0.20 7.22
N ASP A 45 -10.60 0.22 6.00
CA ASP A 45 -10.87 -0.81 4.98
C ASP A 45 -10.30 -2.19 5.37
N ARG A 46 -10.65 -3.25 4.63
CA ARG A 46 -10.16 -4.61 4.86
C ARG A 46 -8.63 -4.63 4.83
N ALA A 47 -8.04 -4.98 5.96
CA ALA A 47 -6.60 -5.13 6.05
C ALA A 47 -6.16 -6.46 5.46
N ILE A 48 -5.03 -6.42 4.76
CA ILE A 48 -4.38 -7.59 4.18
C ILE A 48 -3.31 -8.15 5.12
N GLY A 49 -2.74 -7.31 5.98
CA GLY A 49 -1.67 -7.71 6.89
C GLY A 49 -1.04 -6.54 7.63
N TYR A 50 0.13 -6.80 8.22
CA TYR A 50 0.95 -5.80 8.87
C TYR A 50 1.94 -5.18 7.89
N ASN A 51 1.98 -3.85 7.82
CA ASN A 51 3.00 -3.08 7.12
C ASN A 51 3.61 -2.11 8.11
N PHE A 52 4.95 -2.09 8.23
CA PHE A 52 5.67 -1.27 9.21
C PHE A 52 5.12 -1.43 10.64
N SER A 53 4.86 -2.68 11.05
CA SER A 53 4.31 -3.04 12.37
C SER A 53 2.87 -2.57 12.65
N VAL A 54 2.15 -2.03 11.66
CA VAL A 54 0.76 -1.58 11.78
C VAL A 54 -0.13 -2.37 10.82
N ILE A 55 -1.36 -2.74 11.24
CA ILE A 55 -2.34 -3.37 10.35
C ILE A 55 -2.82 -2.35 9.30
N THR A 56 -2.61 -2.64 8.02
CA THR A 56 -3.04 -1.76 6.92
C THR A 56 -3.66 -2.54 5.74
N CYS A 57 -4.43 -1.82 4.93
CA CYS A 57 -4.90 -2.27 3.62
C CYS A 57 -3.87 -1.99 2.52
N GLU A 58 -4.14 -2.49 1.31
CA GLU A 58 -3.26 -2.34 0.14
C GLU A 58 -3.08 -0.88 -0.31
N SER A 59 -4.17 -0.10 -0.30
CA SER A 59 -4.12 1.31 -0.71
C SER A 59 -3.24 2.14 0.22
N CYS A 60 -3.36 1.94 1.55
CA CYS A 60 -2.50 2.59 2.52
C CYS A 60 -1.04 2.16 2.38
N LYS A 61 -0.76 0.86 2.15
CA LYS A 61 0.59 0.36 1.88
C LYS A 61 1.24 1.10 0.70
N ALA A 62 0.51 1.21 -0.42
CA ALA A 62 1.00 1.90 -1.60
C ALA A 62 1.17 3.42 -1.38
N PHE A 63 0.25 4.04 -0.62
CA PHE A 63 0.30 5.45 -0.29
C PHE A 63 1.58 5.82 0.48
N PHE A 64 1.90 5.09 1.55
CA PHE A 64 3.11 5.35 2.31
C PHE A 64 4.36 5.13 1.46
N ARG A 65 4.41 4.07 0.64
CA ARG A 65 5.56 3.80 -0.24
C ARG A 65 5.84 4.93 -1.24
N ARG A 66 4.80 5.56 -1.80
CA ARG A 66 4.94 6.66 -2.79
C ARG A 66 5.27 8.01 -2.17
N ASN A 67 4.95 8.20 -0.89
CA ASN A 67 5.07 9.50 -0.21
C ASN A 67 6.13 9.51 0.90
N ALA A 68 6.73 8.37 1.26
CA ALA A 68 7.70 8.26 2.35
C ALA A 68 8.93 9.16 2.20
N ASN A 69 9.31 9.52 0.97
CA ASN A 69 10.45 10.35 0.63
C ASN A 69 10.07 11.68 -0.04
N ARG A 70 8.78 12.02 -0.07
CA ARG A 70 8.35 13.35 -0.54
C ARG A 70 8.62 14.37 0.56
N GLN A 71 9.85 14.88 0.58
CA GLN A 71 10.12 16.18 1.18
C GLN A 71 9.40 17.19 0.30
N GLN A 72 8.45 17.93 0.86
CA GLN A 72 7.87 19.09 0.19
C GLN A 72 9.01 20.10 -0.01
N ALA A 73 9.64 20.05 -1.18
CA ALA A 73 10.42 21.19 -1.65
C ALA A 73 9.42 22.32 -1.89
N CYS A 74 9.63 23.41 -1.15
CA CYS A 74 8.91 24.68 -1.25
C CYS A 74 8.82 25.14 -2.72
#